data_AF-A0AAW1Q7R5-F1
#
_entry.id   AF-A0AAW1Q7R5-F1
#
_cell.length_a   1.000
_cell.length_b   1.000
_cell.length_c   1.000
_cell.angle_alpha   90.00
_cell.angle_beta   90.00
_cell.angle_gamma   90.00
#
_symmetry.space_group_name_H-M   'P 1'
#
loop_
_entity.id
_entity.type
_entity.pdbx_description
1 polymer ?
#
loop_
_entity_poly.entity_id
_entity_poly.type
_entity_poly.pdbx_seq_one_letter_code
_entity_poly.pdbx_strand_id
1 'polypeptide(L)'
;MPADLTEQVSEATLRSLLTCKDKPQATEGDPALARCLKIAAHVFNAWTGCGARPAGLADRFLDGSIDVLESFVRSSPQPSEQNDRLDSPDALLRTSPGSTRREVRDSRPAGLPQLEVRQAAELSYDAFVHEYMAPNRPVLIQSAANDWKAMRDWVTADGGVDIDFFEAQFGSAHVWVTDTGRQHSGCGSRRDMTVAEFAQYWRRFQAGQERDILYLKDWHFANEFPGYKAYQLPHYFREDWLNEYYDMRQSAARTAPAAPAHECGDGATEAAGEPSRRQADIVTSDYRFVYLGPKGTWTPLHADVLRSYSWSTNVCGRKRWLLLPPQHTHLLYDRFGREMAPDFGLGPETACADVLQQFPNLERAAQLVIECIQEPGDTIFVPSGWHHTVENLADTLSINHNWLNGYNIHWGWELLQREYQEAAEAIEDCRPMCEPAEFEGLVQRNLAANCGLDYRSMADFVGAIAQRELAAIRRPGGPLPQLLAHAFNLQRAGFVLKGLAEAMARSQCASGGAIEFGWIPGGSSDDSRRAMQLVQ
;
A
#
# COMPACT_ATOMS: atom_id res chain seq x y z
N MET A 1 11.59 -36.73 26.55
CA MET A 1 10.64 -36.47 25.44
C MET A 1 9.79 -37.72 25.28
N PRO A 2 8.52 -37.74 25.69
CA PRO A 2 7.64 -38.82 25.30
C PRO A 2 7.29 -38.66 23.82
N ALA A 3 7.43 -39.75 23.08
CA ALA A 3 6.95 -39.91 21.72
C ALA A 3 5.47 -40.29 21.79
N ASP A 4 4.60 -39.40 21.34
CA ASP A 4 3.28 -39.66 20.73
C ASP A 4 2.46 -38.35 20.73
N LEU A 5 2.57 -37.60 19.63
CA LEU A 5 1.62 -36.54 19.26
C LEU A 5 1.30 -36.64 17.76
N THR A 6 1.09 -37.87 17.29
CA THR A 6 0.54 -38.18 15.96
C THR A 6 -0.95 -38.48 15.98
N GLU A 7 -1.65 -38.24 17.09
CA GLU A 7 -3.12 -38.25 17.07
C GLU A 7 -3.63 -36.98 16.39
N GLN A 8 -4.11 -37.17 15.15
CA GLN A 8 -4.88 -36.20 14.39
C GLN A 8 -6.01 -35.64 15.27
N VAL A 9 -5.90 -34.35 15.62
CA VAL A 9 -6.98 -33.65 16.32
C VAL A 9 -8.18 -33.60 15.37
N SER A 10 -9.21 -34.39 15.66
CA SER A 10 -10.40 -34.47 14.81
C SER A 10 -11.13 -33.12 14.73
N GLU A 11 -11.83 -32.86 13.62
CA GLU A 11 -12.66 -31.65 13.44
C GLU A 11 -13.68 -31.49 14.59
N ALA A 12 -14.18 -32.61 15.13
CA ALA A 12 -15.07 -32.64 16.28
C ALA A 12 -14.40 -32.16 17.58
N THR A 13 -13.11 -32.48 17.77
CA THR A 13 -12.30 -32.02 18.91
C THR A 13 -12.05 -30.51 18.81
N LEU A 14 -11.71 -30.01 17.63
CA LEU A 14 -11.54 -28.57 17.37
C LEU A 14 -12.86 -27.80 17.56
N ARG A 15 -13.98 -28.34 17.05
CA ARG A 15 -15.31 -27.73 17.28
C ARG A 15 -15.70 -27.74 18.75
N SER A 16 -15.45 -28.83 19.48
CA SER A 16 -15.74 -28.93 20.92
C SER A 16 -14.95 -27.88 21.73
N LEU A 17 -13.67 -27.68 21.41
CA LEU A 17 -12.80 -26.69 22.06
C LEU A 17 -13.17 -25.24 21.75
N LEU A 18 -13.74 -24.98 20.56
CA LEU A 18 -14.12 -23.64 20.09
C LEU A 18 -15.57 -23.25 20.40
N THR A 19 -16.45 -24.23 20.65
CA THR A 19 -17.89 -23.98 20.91
C THR A 19 -18.28 -24.08 22.38
N CYS A 20 -17.35 -24.47 23.26
CA CYS A 20 -17.60 -24.53 24.69
C CYS A 20 -17.92 -23.12 25.21
N LYS A 21 -19.20 -22.90 25.54
CA LYS A 21 -19.75 -21.63 26.09
C LYS A 21 -19.24 -21.30 27.49
N ASP A 22 -18.46 -22.18 28.10
CA ASP A 22 -17.89 -22.01 29.42
C ASP A 22 -16.36 -21.86 29.32
N LYS A 23 -15.86 -20.64 29.50
CA LYS A 23 -14.51 -20.41 30.04
C LYS A 23 -14.68 -19.68 31.36
N PRO A 24 -14.16 -20.21 32.48
CA PRO A 24 -12.72 -20.13 32.72
C PRO A 24 -12.15 -21.21 33.68
N GLN A 25 -12.11 -22.50 33.30
CA GLN A 25 -11.45 -23.52 34.16
C GLN A 25 -10.40 -24.40 33.45
N ALA A 26 -10.37 -24.48 32.12
CA ALA A 26 -9.44 -25.37 31.41
C ALA A 26 -8.04 -24.77 31.11
N THR A 27 -7.77 -23.52 31.51
CA THR A 27 -6.51 -22.82 31.19
C THR A 27 -5.77 -22.28 32.42
N GLU A 28 -6.21 -22.60 33.64
CA GLU A 28 -5.47 -22.24 34.83
C GLU A 28 -4.22 -23.12 34.94
N GLY A 29 -3.06 -22.54 34.64
CA GLY A 29 -1.74 -23.14 34.90
C GLY A 29 -0.83 -23.34 33.68
N ASP A 30 -1.33 -23.24 32.45
CA ASP A 30 -0.51 -23.41 31.24
C ASP A 30 -0.62 -22.23 30.26
N PRO A 31 0.28 -21.23 30.37
CA PRO A 31 0.33 -20.08 29.49
C PRO A 31 0.62 -20.42 28.02
N ALA A 32 1.27 -21.56 27.75
CA ALA A 32 1.61 -21.99 26.39
C ALA A 32 0.38 -22.56 25.69
N LEU A 33 -0.42 -23.37 26.39
CA LEU A 33 -1.70 -23.88 25.88
C LEU A 33 -2.71 -22.74 25.62
N ALA A 34 -2.78 -21.76 26.53
CA ALA A 34 -3.61 -20.57 26.35
C ALA A 34 -3.19 -19.75 25.11
N ARG A 35 -1.90 -19.67 24.83
CA ARG A 35 -1.35 -18.97 23.65
C ARG A 35 -1.62 -19.75 22.35
N CYS A 36 -1.46 -21.07 22.35
CA CYS A 36 -1.78 -21.94 21.19
C CYS A 36 -3.27 -21.87 20.82
N LEU A 37 -4.16 -21.85 21.81
CA LEU A 37 -5.60 -21.72 21.58
C LEU A 37 -5.98 -20.33 21.03
N LYS A 38 -5.26 -19.26 21.42
CA LYS A 38 -5.46 -17.92 20.82
C LYS A 38 -5.02 -17.90 19.35
N ILE A 39 -3.88 -18.50 19.01
CA ILE A 39 -3.40 -18.60 17.62
C ILE A 39 -4.38 -19.44 16.79
N ALA A 40 -4.82 -20.59 17.30
CA ALA A 40 -5.80 -21.44 16.63
C ALA A 40 -7.13 -20.72 16.40
N ALA A 41 -7.60 -19.92 17.36
CA ALA A 41 -8.81 -19.10 17.21
C ALA A 41 -8.63 -17.99 16.16
N HIS A 42 -7.44 -17.39 16.07
CA HIS A 42 -7.15 -16.36 15.07
C HIS A 42 -7.10 -16.95 13.65
N VAL A 43 -6.47 -18.12 13.50
CA VAL A 43 -6.46 -18.90 12.24
C VAL A 43 -7.88 -19.35 11.88
N PHE A 44 -8.69 -19.78 12.85
CA PHE A 44 -10.08 -20.19 12.64
C PHE A 44 -11.00 -19.01 12.23
N ASN A 45 -10.79 -17.83 12.82
CA ASN A 45 -11.54 -16.63 12.44
C ASN A 45 -11.16 -16.14 11.04
N ALA A 46 -9.87 -16.23 10.68
CA ALA A 46 -9.43 -16.02 9.30
C ALA A 46 -10.00 -17.08 8.33
N TRP A 47 -10.16 -18.34 8.78
CA TRP A 47 -10.77 -19.47 8.04
C TRP A 47 -12.28 -19.30 7.79
N THR A 48 -13.02 -18.65 8.71
CA THR A 48 -14.50 -18.57 8.66
C THR A 48 -15.06 -17.20 8.24
N GLY A 49 -14.28 -16.12 8.35
CA GLY A 49 -14.69 -14.78 7.89
C GLY A 49 -14.73 -14.60 6.37
N CYS A 50 -13.98 -15.41 5.63
CA CYS A 50 -13.92 -15.40 4.16
C CYS A 50 -14.66 -16.64 3.63
N GLY A 51 -15.90 -16.48 3.16
CA GLY A 51 -16.81 -17.55 2.72
C GLY A 51 -16.16 -18.82 2.15
N ALA A 52 -16.49 -19.97 2.75
CA ALA A 52 -15.84 -21.27 2.61
C ALA A 52 -15.65 -21.80 1.17
N ARG A 53 -14.39 -21.79 0.72
CA ARG A 53 -13.69 -22.62 -0.31
C ARG A 53 -12.87 -23.82 0.17
N PRO A 54 -13.41 -25.02 0.52
CA PRO A 54 -12.60 -26.13 1.04
C PRO A 54 -11.51 -26.66 0.08
N ALA A 55 -11.70 -26.55 -1.24
CA ALA A 55 -10.72 -27.01 -2.23
C ALA A 55 -9.44 -26.14 -2.29
N GLY A 56 -9.51 -24.87 -1.87
CA GLY A 56 -8.35 -23.97 -1.86
C GLY A 56 -7.38 -24.19 -0.71
N LEU A 57 -7.75 -25.04 0.27
CA LEU A 57 -6.87 -25.38 1.38
C LEU A 57 -5.81 -26.41 0.96
N ALA A 58 -6.16 -27.36 0.08
CA ALA A 58 -5.20 -28.34 -0.43
C ALA A 58 -4.09 -27.66 -1.27
N ASP A 59 -4.43 -26.65 -2.08
CA ASP A 59 -3.44 -25.90 -2.87
C ASP A 59 -2.61 -24.91 -2.05
N ARG A 60 -3.10 -24.46 -0.87
CA ARG A 60 -2.36 -23.54 0.03
C ARG A 60 -1.58 -24.24 1.14
N PHE A 61 -1.77 -25.55 1.35
CA PHE A 61 -0.92 -26.37 2.22
C PHE A 61 0.24 -27.05 1.46
N LEU A 62 0.26 -26.96 0.11
CA LEU A 62 1.25 -27.62 -0.73
C LEU A 62 2.62 -26.93 -0.84
N ASP A 63 2.88 -25.79 -0.16
CA ASP A 63 4.22 -25.18 -0.10
C ASP A 63 4.98 -25.39 1.23
N GLY A 64 4.41 -26.19 2.14
CA GLY A 64 5.16 -26.93 3.17
C GLY A 64 5.87 -26.09 4.23
N SER A 65 5.16 -25.70 5.29
CA SER A 65 5.80 -25.40 6.59
C SER A 65 4.82 -25.42 7.76
N ILE A 66 4.51 -26.62 8.25
CA ILE A 66 4.22 -26.81 9.69
C ILE A 66 5.46 -26.42 10.51
N ASP A 67 6.66 -26.57 9.94
CA ASP A 67 7.95 -26.27 10.55
C ASP A 67 8.17 -24.77 10.84
N VAL A 68 7.52 -23.85 10.12
CA VAL A 68 7.62 -22.39 10.38
C VAL A 68 6.80 -21.99 11.61
N LEU A 69 5.60 -22.57 11.77
CA LEU A 69 4.83 -22.45 13.02
C LEU A 69 5.59 -23.09 14.19
N GLU A 70 6.26 -24.22 13.95
CA GLU A 70 7.06 -24.91 14.96
C GLU A 70 8.32 -24.12 15.36
N SER A 71 9.01 -23.50 14.40
CA SER A 71 10.18 -22.63 14.61
C SER A 71 9.82 -21.33 15.34
N PHE A 72 8.68 -20.73 14.99
CA PHE A 72 8.14 -19.55 15.67
C PHE A 72 7.77 -19.84 17.13
N VAL A 73 7.22 -21.03 17.41
CA VAL A 73 6.89 -21.47 18.77
C VAL A 73 8.14 -21.86 19.57
N ARG A 74 9.16 -22.45 18.94
CA ARG A 74 10.40 -22.89 19.61
C ARG A 74 11.42 -21.77 19.87
N SER A 75 11.35 -20.64 19.17
CA SER A 75 12.31 -19.52 19.27
C SER A 75 11.91 -18.43 20.30
N SER A 76 10.89 -18.67 21.12
CA SER A 76 10.52 -17.77 22.22
C SER A 76 11.30 -18.10 23.49
N PRO A 77 11.96 -17.14 24.17
CA PRO A 77 12.71 -17.43 25.39
C PRO A 77 11.75 -17.88 26.50
N GLN A 78 12.03 -19.04 27.10
CA GLN A 78 11.36 -19.51 28.32
C GLN A 78 11.73 -18.59 29.49
N PRO A 79 10.79 -18.24 30.40
CA PRO A 79 11.14 -17.56 31.63
C PRO A 79 11.96 -18.49 32.51
N SER A 80 13.06 -17.97 33.03
CA SER A 80 14.00 -18.64 33.92
C SER A 80 13.37 -19.12 35.23
N GLU A 81 13.59 -20.38 35.58
CA GLU A 81 13.68 -20.81 36.99
C GLU A 81 15.07 -21.41 37.24
N GLN A 82 15.74 -20.89 38.28
CA GLN A 82 17.11 -21.20 38.66
C GLN A 82 17.22 -22.41 39.59
N ASN A 83 18.36 -23.11 39.43
CA ASN A 83 19.08 -23.98 40.37
C ASN A 83 18.45 -25.36 40.68
N ASP A 84 19.19 -26.47 40.60
CA ASP A 84 20.43 -26.72 41.35
C ASP A 84 21.28 -27.87 40.75
N ARG A 85 22.61 -27.69 40.83
CA ARG A 85 23.70 -28.68 41.05
C ARG A 85 24.25 -29.58 39.92
N LEU A 86 25.50 -29.24 39.56
CA LEU A 86 26.72 -30.07 39.55
C LEU A 86 26.78 -31.29 38.63
N ASP A 87 27.52 -31.17 37.53
CA ASP A 87 28.89 -31.71 37.48
C ASP A 87 29.74 -31.05 36.37
N SER A 88 31.02 -30.85 36.67
CA SER A 88 31.99 -30.01 35.95
C SER A 88 32.57 -30.68 34.68
N PRO A 89 33.23 -29.89 33.81
CA PRO A 89 33.55 -30.23 32.43
C PRO A 89 34.98 -30.75 32.28
N ASP A 90 35.16 -31.95 31.75
CA ASP A 90 36.44 -32.37 31.16
C ASP A 90 36.27 -33.65 30.35
N ALA A 91 35.94 -33.50 29.07
CA ALA A 91 36.34 -34.42 27.99
C ALA A 91 35.66 -33.91 26.71
N LEU A 92 36.47 -33.37 25.79
CA LEU A 92 36.27 -33.22 24.33
C LEU A 92 36.84 -31.88 23.83
N LEU A 93 38.03 -31.50 24.30
CA LEU A 93 38.89 -30.56 23.59
C LEU A 93 40.30 -31.14 23.58
N ARG A 94 40.68 -31.75 22.45
CA ARG A 94 42.07 -31.85 21.95
C ARG A 94 42.08 -32.52 20.56
N THR A 95 42.13 -31.68 19.51
CA THR A 95 42.97 -31.76 18.30
C THR A 95 42.63 -30.51 17.46
N SER A 96 43.36 -29.40 17.58
CA SER A 96 44.57 -28.99 16.83
C SER A 96 44.23 -27.79 15.93
N PRO A 97 45.06 -26.73 15.87
CA PRO A 97 44.70 -25.46 15.26
C PRO A 97 45.03 -25.44 13.77
N GLY A 98 44.01 -25.22 12.94
CA GLY A 98 44.15 -24.98 11.51
C GLY A 98 42.80 -25.00 10.81
N SER A 99 42.53 -23.96 10.01
CA SER A 99 41.45 -23.85 9.04
C SER A 99 40.12 -23.19 9.50
N THR A 100 39.99 -21.94 9.04
CA THR A 100 38.82 -21.29 8.42
C THR A 100 37.57 -21.00 9.25
N ARG A 101 37.31 -19.68 9.40
CA ARG A 101 35.99 -19.01 9.41
C ARG A 101 34.90 -19.95 8.89
N ARG A 102 33.85 -20.14 9.69
CA ARG A 102 32.58 -20.71 9.24
C ARG A 102 32.02 -19.73 8.20
N GLU A 103 32.29 -20.00 6.93
CA GLU A 103 31.69 -19.28 5.81
C GLU A 103 30.17 -19.36 5.96
N VAL A 104 29.54 -18.20 6.07
CA VAL A 104 28.11 -18.04 5.79
C VAL A 104 27.98 -18.53 4.35
N ARG A 105 27.38 -19.71 4.16
CA ARG A 105 27.12 -20.24 2.82
C ARG A 105 26.26 -19.23 2.10
N ASP A 106 26.84 -18.65 1.05
CA ASP A 106 26.19 -17.77 0.10
C ASP A 106 25.10 -18.58 -0.63
N SER A 107 23.93 -18.67 -0.01
CA SER A 107 22.74 -19.36 -0.54
C SER A 107 21.85 -18.40 -1.33
N ARG A 108 22.46 -17.42 -1.98
CA ARG A 108 21.77 -16.58 -2.96
C ARG A 108 21.32 -17.45 -4.13
N PRO A 109 20.06 -17.33 -4.60
CA PRO A 109 19.64 -17.95 -5.86
C PRO A 109 20.59 -17.53 -6.99
N ALA A 110 20.86 -18.41 -7.95
CA ALA A 110 21.72 -18.12 -9.11
C ALA A 110 21.18 -17.05 -10.10
N GLY A 111 20.13 -16.32 -9.68
CA GLY A 111 19.39 -15.29 -10.40
C GLY A 111 17.97 -15.20 -9.82
N LEU A 112 17.44 -13.99 -9.67
CA LEU A 112 16.04 -13.80 -9.27
C LEU A 112 15.10 -14.07 -10.46
N PRO A 113 13.91 -14.64 -10.22
CA PRO A 113 12.84 -14.69 -11.23
C PRO A 113 12.64 -13.32 -11.89
N GLN A 114 12.52 -13.30 -13.21
CA GLN A 114 12.33 -12.05 -13.97
C GLN A 114 10.84 -11.79 -14.22
N LEU A 115 10.47 -10.52 -14.20
CA LEU A 115 9.11 -10.08 -14.51
C LEU A 115 8.74 -10.37 -15.97
N GLU A 116 7.48 -10.72 -16.21
CA GLU A 116 6.95 -10.92 -17.56
C GLU A 116 6.93 -9.59 -18.34
N VAL A 117 7.33 -9.65 -19.62
CA VAL A 117 7.46 -8.48 -20.50
C VAL A 117 6.53 -8.63 -21.71
N ARG A 118 5.81 -7.55 -22.06
CA ARG A 118 4.90 -7.48 -23.22
C ARG A 118 5.18 -6.25 -24.07
N GLN A 119 4.99 -6.36 -25.37
CA GLN A 119 5.01 -5.21 -26.27
C GLN A 119 3.68 -4.45 -26.20
N ALA A 120 3.73 -3.11 -26.08
CA ALA A 120 2.52 -2.29 -26.09
C ALA A 120 1.68 -2.48 -27.37
N ALA A 121 2.31 -2.74 -28.52
CA ALA A 121 1.60 -2.95 -29.79
C ALA A 121 0.76 -4.24 -29.83
N GLU A 122 1.05 -5.20 -28.95
CA GLU A 122 0.45 -6.55 -28.95
C GLU A 122 -0.49 -6.77 -27.77
N LEU A 123 -0.61 -5.79 -26.88
CA LEU A 123 -1.45 -5.87 -25.69
C LEU A 123 -2.71 -5.05 -25.94
N SER A 124 -3.87 -5.71 -25.97
CA SER A 124 -5.16 -5.01 -25.98
C SER A 124 -5.60 -4.73 -24.53
N TYR A 125 -6.54 -3.80 -24.35
CA TYR A 125 -7.15 -3.59 -23.04
C TYR A 125 -7.78 -4.87 -22.46
N ASP A 126 -8.51 -5.64 -23.27
CA ASP A 126 -9.17 -6.87 -22.80
C ASP A 126 -8.16 -7.95 -22.38
N ALA A 127 -7.07 -8.10 -23.15
CA ALA A 127 -5.95 -8.97 -22.79
C ALA A 127 -5.29 -8.50 -21.50
N PHE A 128 -5.04 -7.19 -21.36
CA PHE A 128 -4.46 -6.62 -20.14
C PHE A 128 -5.32 -6.90 -18.91
N VAL A 129 -6.65 -6.71 -19.04
CA VAL A 129 -7.60 -6.99 -17.96
C VAL A 129 -7.58 -8.47 -17.57
N HIS A 130 -7.68 -9.37 -18.54
CA HIS A 130 -7.83 -10.80 -18.30
C HIS A 130 -6.54 -11.46 -17.81
N GLU A 131 -5.38 -11.03 -18.31
CA GLU A 131 -4.10 -11.68 -18.04
C GLU A 131 -3.37 -11.08 -16.81
N TYR A 132 -3.58 -9.77 -16.54
CA TYR A 132 -2.80 -9.03 -15.54
C TYR A 132 -3.65 -8.32 -14.49
N MET A 133 -4.57 -7.43 -14.90
CA MET A 133 -5.32 -6.58 -13.96
C MET A 133 -6.20 -7.43 -13.03
N ALA A 134 -7.14 -8.21 -13.58
CA ALA A 134 -8.08 -8.99 -12.78
C ALA A 134 -7.40 -10.13 -11.98
N PRO A 135 -6.40 -10.86 -12.53
CA PRO A 135 -5.62 -11.84 -11.76
C PRO A 135 -4.63 -11.23 -10.75
N ASN A 136 -4.49 -9.90 -10.71
CA ASN A 136 -3.56 -9.18 -9.84
C ASN A 136 -2.08 -9.57 -10.08
N ARG A 137 -1.66 -9.64 -11.35
CA ARG A 137 -0.29 -10.02 -11.78
C ARG A 137 0.46 -8.83 -12.39
N PRO A 138 1.72 -8.57 -11.98
CA PRO A 138 2.51 -7.47 -12.54
C PRO A 138 2.97 -7.81 -13.96
N VAL A 139 3.26 -6.77 -14.74
CA VAL A 139 3.82 -6.89 -16.09
C VAL A 139 4.61 -5.64 -16.45
N LEU A 140 5.69 -5.80 -17.21
CA LEU A 140 6.40 -4.71 -17.88
C LEU A 140 5.89 -4.58 -19.32
N ILE A 141 5.40 -3.39 -19.69
CA ILE A 141 4.88 -3.09 -21.01
C ILE A 141 5.88 -2.20 -21.74
N GLN A 142 6.54 -2.72 -22.76
CA GLN A 142 7.57 -1.99 -23.50
C GLN A 142 6.96 -1.01 -24.50
N SER A 143 7.65 0.12 -24.68
CA SER A 143 7.30 1.13 -25.70
C SER A 143 5.89 1.70 -25.57
N ALA A 144 5.33 1.76 -24.36
CA ALA A 144 3.97 2.21 -24.12
C ALA A 144 3.80 3.74 -24.19
N ALA A 145 4.89 4.50 -24.19
CA ALA A 145 4.89 5.95 -24.02
C ALA A 145 5.70 6.72 -25.07
N ASN A 146 6.15 6.06 -26.15
CA ASN A 146 7.09 6.65 -27.11
C ASN A 146 6.57 7.92 -27.81
N ASP A 147 5.25 8.15 -27.83
CA ASP A 147 4.60 9.31 -28.43
C ASP A 147 4.39 10.49 -27.46
N TRP A 148 4.73 10.32 -26.18
CA TRP A 148 4.52 11.34 -25.16
C TRP A 148 5.33 12.61 -25.42
N LYS A 149 4.78 13.75 -25.02
CA LYS A 149 5.48 15.03 -25.07
C LYS A 149 6.69 15.03 -24.14
N ALA A 150 6.56 14.44 -22.96
CA ALA A 150 7.64 14.24 -22.00
C ALA A 150 8.86 13.53 -22.61
N MET A 151 8.66 12.49 -23.43
CA MET A 151 9.75 11.76 -24.10
C MET A 151 10.53 12.61 -25.12
N ARG A 152 10.01 13.79 -25.50
CA ARG A 152 10.66 14.71 -26.42
C ARG A 152 11.21 15.95 -25.73
N ASP A 153 10.43 16.51 -24.81
CA ASP A 153 10.75 17.79 -24.15
C ASP A 153 11.65 17.62 -22.93
N TRP A 154 11.54 16.51 -22.19
CA TRP A 154 12.22 16.31 -20.90
C TRP A 154 13.53 15.53 -21.04
N VAL A 155 13.89 15.18 -22.26
CA VAL A 155 14.99 14.27 -22.59
C VAL A 155 16.04 15.05 -23.38
N THR A 156 17.29 14.97 -22.95
CA THR A 156 18.41 15.56 -23.69
C THR A 156 18.71 14.78 -24.98
N ALA A 157 19.50 15.36 -25.88
CA ALA A 157 19.87 14.71 -27.15
C ALA A 157 20.61 13.37 -26.98
N ASP A 158 21.27 13.15 -25.85
CA ASP A 158 21.96 11.91 -25.47
C ASP A 158 21.09 10.94 -24.64
N GLY A 159 19.81 11.25 -24.43
CA GLY A 159 18.85 10.37 -23.74
C GLY A 159 18.82 10.52 -22.22
N GLY A 160 19.50 11.53 -21.67
CA GLY A 160 19.48 11.88 -20.24
C GLY A 160 18.30 12.76 -19.86
N VAL A 161 18.24 13.15 -18.59
CA VAL A 161 17.24 14.13 -18.09
C VAL A 161 17.67 15.54 -18.48
N ASP A 162 16.77 16.31 -19.10
CA ASP A 162 17.01 17.72 -19.41
C ASP A 162 16.70 18.62 -18.21
N ILE A 163 17.63 18.67 -17.24
CA ILE A 163 17.46 19.45 -16.02
C ILE A 163 17.41 20.97 -16.30
N ASP A 164 18.05 21.43 -17.37
CA ASP A 164 18.06 22.83 -17.79
C ASP A 164 16.66 23.25 -18.30
N PHE A 165 15.97 22.37 -19.04
CA PHE A 165 14.59 22.56 -19.43
C PHE A 165 13.65 22.70 -18.22
N PHE A 166 13.80 21.83 -17.21
CA PHE A 166 13.00 21.90 -15.99
C PHE A 166 13.20 23.22 -15.24
N GLU A 167 14.44 23.66 -15.07
CA GLU A 167 14.74 24.96 -14.45
C GLU A 167 14.14 26.12 -15.25
N ALA A 168 14.28 26.10 -16.58
CA ALA A 168 13.79 27.19 -17.43
C ALA A 168 12.26 27.28 -17.49
N GLN A 169 11.55 26.15 -17.52
CA GLN A 169 10.09 26.12 -17.70
C GLN A 169 9.33 26.10 -16.37
N PHE A 170 9.87 25.44 -15.34
CA PHE A 170 9.18 25.15 -14.09
C PHE A 170 9.97 25.60 -12.86
N GLY A 171 11.03 26.40 -13.03
CA GLY A 171 11.97 26.74 -11.97
C GLY A 171 11.36 27.34 -10.70
N SER A 172 10.22 28.04 -10.80
CA SER A 172 9.52 28.62 -9.65
C SER A 172 8.60 27.65 -8.89
N ALA A 173 8.35 26.46 -9.43
CA ALA A 173 7.50 25.46 -8.79
C ALA A 173 8.17 24.97 -7.50
N HIS A 174 7.40 24.89 -6.42
CA HIS A 174 7.86 24.34 -5.13
C HIS A 174 7.63 22.84 -5.08
N VAL A 175 8.68 22.11 -4.73
CA VAL A 175 8.72 20.64 -4.70
C VAL A 175 9.30 20.13 -3.40
N TRP A 176 8.81 18.96 -2.98
CA TRP A 176 9.39 18.22 -1.87
C TRP A 176 10.46 17.28 -2.38
N VAL A 177 11.65 17.35 -1.77
CA VAL A 177 12.75 16.44 -2.06
C VAL A 177 13.13 15.66 -0.81
N THR A 178 13.38 14.37 -0.97
CA THR A 178 13.75 13.47 0.11
C THR A 178 15.22 13.11 -0.01
N ASP A 179 15.99 13.25 1.07
CA ASP A 179 17.36 12.71 1.12
C ASP A 179 17.33 11.19 1.29
N THR A 180 17.78 10.46 0.28
CA THR A 180 17.80 8.99 0.24
C THR A 180 19.18 8.41 0.54
N GLY A 181 20.19 9.23 0.87
CA GLY A 181 21.56 8.78 1.11
C GLY A 181 21.75 7.91 2.34
N ARG A 182 20.76 7.86 3.24
CA ARG A 182 20.74 7.00 4.44
C ARG A 182 19.77 5.85 4.24
N GLN A 183 20.24 4.77 3.61
CA GLN A 183 19.44 3.60 3.22
C GLN A 183 18.71 2.86 4.38
N HIS A 184 18.95 3.24 5.64
CA HIS A 184 18.63 2.41 6.82
C HIS A 184 17.63 3.07 7.80
N SER A 185 17.08 4.24 7.49
CA SER A 185 16.27 5.04 8.44
C SER A 185 14.85 5.31 7.97
N GLY A 186 14.34 4.55 6.99
CA GLY A 186 13.04 4.82 6.36
C GLY A 186 13.10 5.96 5.34
N CYS A 187 11.97 6.64 5.11
CA CYS A 187 11.93 7.80 4.21
C CYS A 187 12.74 8.94 4.85
N GLY A 188 13.88 9.30 4.25
CA GLY A 188 14.77 10.32 4.82
C GLY A 188 14.15 11.72 4.89
N SER A 189 14.90 12.67 5.45
CA SER A 189 14.40 14.03 5.70
C SER A 189 13.88 14.68 4.41
N ARG A 190 12.67 15.25 4.48
CA ARG A 190 12.09 16.05 3.40
C ARG A 190 12.54 17.51 3.49
N ARG A 191 12.82 18.12 2.34
CA ARG A 191 13.15 19.53 2.18
C ARG A 191 12.19 20.14 1.16
N ASP A 192 11.63 21.30 1.47
CA ASP A 192 10.92 22.13 0.49
C ASP A 192 11.97 22.96 -0.27
N MET A 193 11.88 22.98 -1.59
CA MET A 193 12.71 23.84 -2.43
C MET A 193 12.05 24.06 -3.78
N THR A 194 12.52 25.06 -4.50
CA THR A 194 12.12 25.30 -5.89
C THR A 194 12.77 24.31 -6.84
N VAL A 195 12.16 24.08 -8.01
CA VAL A 195 12.78 23.29 -9.09
C VAL A 195 14.12 23.88 -9.52
N ALA A 196 14.27 25.21 -9.52
CA ALA A 196 15.54 25.86 -9.82
C ALA A 196 16.64 25.53 -8.79
N GLU A 197 16.31 25.55 -7.49
CA GLU A 197 17.24 25.13 -6.43
C GLU A 197 17.62 23.65 -6.56
N PHE A 198 16.65 22.80 -6.89
CA PHE A 198 16.90 21.38 -7.14
C PHE A 198 17.80 21.16 -8.36
N ALA A 199 17.59 21.89 -9.45
CA ALA A 199 18.45 21.84 -10.65
C ALA A 199 19.89 22.29 -10.35
N GLN A 200 20.07 23.32 -9.53
CA GLN A 200 21.39 23.74 -9.07
C GLN A 200 22.06 22.69 -8.19
N TYR A 201 21.31 22.09 -7.24
CA TYR A 201 21.78 20.95 -6.46
C TYR A 201 22.23 19.81 -7.37
N TRP A 202 21.42 19.44 -8.37
CA TRP A 202 21.70 18.33 -9.28
C TRP A 202 23.04 18.50 -10.00
N ARG A 203 23.30 19.69 -10.54
CA ARG A 203 24.57 20.00 -11.21
C ARG A 203 25.76 19.93 -10.24
N ARG A 204 25.61 20.41 -9.01
CA ARG A 204 26.65 20.28 -7.97
C ARG A 204 26.87 18.81 -7.56
N PHE A 205 25.80 18.02 -7.48
CA PHE A 205 25.87 16.59 -7.21
C PHE A 205 26.64 15.85 -8.32
N GLN A 206 26.32 16.12 -9.60
CA GLN A 206 27.05 15.57 -10.73
C GLN A 206 28.54 16.00 -10.74
N ALA A 207 28.84 17.20 -10.25
CA ALA A 207 30.22 17.69 -10.08
C ALA A 207 30.95 17.09 -8.84
N GLY A 208 30.31 16.21 -8.07
CA GLY A 208 30.88 15.62 -6.85
C GLY A 208 31.00 16.59 -5.67
N GLN A 209 30.25 17.70 -5.71
CA GLN A 209 30.28 18.76 -4.69
C GLN A 209 29.21 18.59 -3.61
N GLU A 210 28.24 17.69 -3.82
CA GLU A 210 27.18 17.38 -2.87
C GLU A 210 27.33 15.94 -2.35
N ARG A 211 26.96 15.72 -1.10
CA ARG A 211 26.97 14.38 -0.47
C ARG A 211 25.58 13.80 -0.31
N ASP A 212 24.58 14.66 -0.15
CA ASP A 212 23.19 14.26 0.00
C ASP A 212 22.68 13.74 -1.35
N ILE A 213 21.88 12.67 -1.32
CA ILE A 213 21.27 12.08 -2.52
C ILE A 213 19.79 12.46 -2.49
N LEU A 214 19.43 13.59 -3.11
CA LEU A 214 18.08 14.13 -3.04
C LEU A 214 17.21 13.57 -4.16
N TYR A 215 16.04 13.07 -3.79
CA TYR A 215 15.04 12.53 -4.68
C TYR A 215 13.80 13.43 -4.68
N LEU A 216 13.52 14.09 -5.81
CA LEU A 216 12.24 14.76 -6.03
C LEU A 216 11.21 13.68 -6.33
N LYS A 217 10.27 13.49 -5.41
CA LYS A 217 9.19 12.50 -5.55
C LYS A 217 7.87 13.10 -5.11
N ASP A 218 6.80 12.53 -5.62
CA ASP A 218 5.41 12.93 -5.37
C ASP A 218 5.09 14.34 -5.88
N TRP A 219 5.73 14.78 -6.97
CA TRP A 219 5.37 16.06 -7.59
C TRP A 219 4.10 15.93 -8.42
N HIS A 220 3.05 16.61 -7.98
CA HIS A 220 1.73 16.70 -8.61
C HIS A 220 1.74 17.59 -9.89
N PHE A 221 2.67 17.30 -10.80
CA PHE A 221 2.94 18.11 -11.99
C PHE A 221 1.71 18.29 -12.88
N ALA A 222 0.91 17.24 -13.07
CA ALA A 222 -0.28 17.28 -13.93
C ALA A 222 -1.35 18.24 -13.38
N ASN A 223 -1.48 18.32 -12.05
CA ASN A 223 -2.37 19.25 -11.37
C ASN A 223 -1.84 20.70 -11.39
N GLU A 224 -0.53 20.89 -11.22
CA GLU A 224 0.10 22.22 -11.22
C GLU A 224 0.18 22.83 -12.64
N PHE A 225 0.47 22.00 -13.64
CA PHE A 225 0.65 22.42 -15.05
C PHE A 225 -0.30 21.69 -16.02
N PRO A 226 -1.64 21.77 -15.84
CA PRO A 226 -2.60 20.98 -16.61
C PRO A 226 -2.60 21.33 -18.11
N GLY A 227 -2.15 22.53 -18.48
CA GLY A 227 -2.02 22.97 -19.87
C GLY A 227 -0.85 22.34 -20.63
N TYR A 228 0.18 21.85 -19.92
CA TYR A 228 1.40 21.34 -20.55
C TYR A 228 1.17 19.99 -21.24
N LYS A 229 0.31 19.13 -20.66
CA LYS A 229 -0.07 17.81 -21.20
C LYS A 229 1.15 16.96 -21.56
N ALA A 230 1.96 16.66 -20.55
CA ALA A 230 3.22 15.91 -20.69
C ALA A 230 3.04 14.53 -21.34
N TYR A 231 1.89 13.88 -21.12
CA TYR A 231 1.60 12.53 -21.57
C TYR A 231 0.12 12.36 -21.90
N GLN A 232 -0.19 11.23 -22.52
CA GLN A 232 -1.56 10.73 -22.63
C GLN A 232 -1.66 9.44 -21.81
N LEU A 233 -2.76 9.28 -21.06
CA LEU A 233 -2.99 8.10 -20.25
C LEU A 233 -3.07 6.86 -21.18
N PRO A 234 -2.19 5.86 -21.01
CA PRO A 234 -2.25 4.64 -21.80
C PRO A 234 -3.62 3.97 -21.64
N HIS A 235 -4.16 3.45 -22.73
CA HIS A 235 -5.54 2.96 -22.77
C HIS A 235 -5.84 1.81 -21.80
N TYR A 236 -4.81 1.08 -21.34
CA TYR A 236 -4.86 0.05 -20.30
C TYR A 236 -5.38 0.58 -18.95
N PHE A 237 -5.02 1.82 -18.63
CA PHE A 237 -5.19 2.41 -17.30
C PHE A 237 -6.35 3.40 -17.24
N ARG A 238 -7.26 3.35 -18.23
CA ARG A 238 -8.34 4.33 -18.42
C ARG A 238 -9.44 4.32 -17.34
N GLU A 239 -9.56 3.25 -16.57
CA GLU A 239 -10.54 3.15 -15.47
C GLU A 239 -9.93 3.65 -14.16
N ASP A 240 -9.50 4.91 -14.14
CA ASP A 240 -8.74 5.50 -13.03
C ASP A 240 -9.68 6.27 -12.08
N TRP A 241 -10.40 5.55 -11.20
CA TRP A 241 -11.45 6.18 -10.38
C TRP A 241 -10.91 7.26 -9.44
N LEU A 242 -9.70 7.08 -8.89
CA LEU A 242 -9.09 8.05 -7.96
C LEU A 242 -8.95 9.41 -8.65
N ASN A 243 -8.33 9.40 -9.82
CA ASN A 243 -8.03 10.60 -10.57
C ASN A 243 -9.27 11.16 -11.30
N GLU A 244 -10.18 10.29 -11.76
CA GLU A 244 -11.50 10.70 -12.27
C GLU A 244 -12.29 11.47 -11.19
N TYR A 245 -12.31 10.95 -9.96
CA TYR A 245 -13.00 11.59 -8.85
C TYR A 245 -12.39 12.96 -8.49
N TYR A 246 -11.07 13.04 -8.44
CA TYR A 246 -10.36 14.30 -8.25
C TYR A 246 -10.77 15.33 -9.31
N ASP A 247 -10.76 14.95 -10.59
CA ASP A 247 -11.10 15.85 -11.69
C ASP A 247 -12.58 16.31 -11.64
N MET A 248 -13.50 15.43 -11.23
CA MET A 248 -14.91 15.77 -10.99
C MET A 248 -15.05 16.87 -9.92
N ARG A 249 -14.33 16.71 -8.80
CA ARG A 249 -14.35 17.67 -7.67
C ARG A 249 -13.77 19.02 -8.09
N GLN A 250 -12.65 19.03 -8.79
CA GLN A 250 -12.03 20.26 -9.30
C GLN A 250 -12.92 20.99 -10.30
N SER A 251 -13.61 20.23 -11.16
CA SER A 251 -14.57 20.80 -12.11
C SER A 251 -15.77 21.42 -11.39
N ALA A 252 -16.34 20.72 -10.41
CA ALA A 252 -17.46 21.22 -9.61
C ALA A 252 -17.09 22.52 -8.88
N ALA A 253 -15.91 22.57 -8.25
CA ALA A 253 -15.42 23.76 -7.53
C ALA A 253 -15.28 24.99 -8.46
N ARG A 254 -14.82 24.81 -9.71
CA ARG A 254 -14.72 25.90 -10.70
C ARG A 254 -16.07 26.41 -11.18
N THR A 255 -17.12 25.59 -11.11
CA THR A 255 -18.48 25.95 -11.57
C THR A 255 -19.40 26.44 -10.46
N ALA A 256 -19.01 26.31 -9.18
CA ALA A 256 -19.80 26.77 -8.06
C ALA A 256 -19.89 28.31 -8.07
N PRO A 257 -21.09 28.91 -7.84
CA PRO A 257 -21.19 30.35 -7.67
C PRO A 257 -20.35 30.78 -6.47
N ALA A 258 -19.59 31.86 -6.60
CA ALA A 258 -18.84 32.44 -5.49
C ALA A 258 -19.79 32.64 -4.31
N ALA A 259 -19.50 32.01 -3.17
CA ALA A 259 -20.31 32.18 -1.97
C ALA A 259 -20.41 33.68 -1.65
N PRO A 260 -21.59 34.21 -1.31
CA PRO A 260 -21.70 35.60 -0.89
C PRO A 260 -20.80 35.80 0.32
N ALA A 261 -19.99 36.87 0.27
CA ALA A 261 -19.17 37.29 1.40
C ALA A 261 -20.11 37.57 2.59
N HIS A 262 -20.21 36.61 3.50
CA HIS A 262 -20.85 36.84 4.78
C HIS A 262 -19.90 37.70 5.60
N GLU A 263 -20.18 39.00 5.65
CA GLU A 263 -19.68 39.89 6.69
C GLU A 263 -20.20 39.36 8.04
N CYS A 264 -19.34 38.66 8.77
CA CYS A 264 -19.52 38.45 10.19
C CYS A 264 -18.30 39.04 10.89
N GLY A 265 -18.54 40.13 11.63
CA GLY A 265 -17.53 40.97 12.24
C GLY A 265 -16.73 40.31 13.36
N ASP A 266 -15.49 40.76 13.43
CA ASP A 266 -14.59 40.94 14.57
C ASP A 266 -14.44 39.82 15.61
N GLY A 267 -13.22 39.26 15.70
CA GLY A 267 -12.78 38.69 16.97
C GLY A 267 -11.62 37.70 17.02
N ALA A 268 -10.69 37.60 16.06
CA ALA A 268 -9.39 36.97 16.31
C ALA A 268 -8.38 37.33 15.23
N THR A 269 -7.32 38.05 15.61
CA THR A 269 -6.08 38.14 14.83
C THR A 269 -5.42 36.77 14.82
N GLU A 270 -5.74 35.94 13.83
CA GLU A 270 -4.91 34.81 13.47
C GLU A 270 -3.69 35.36 12.73
N ALA A 271 -2.52 35.18 13.35
CA ALA A 271 -1.25 35.33 12.67
C ALA A 271 -1.28 34.46 11.41
N ALA A 272 -0.83 35.03 10.29
CA ALA A 272 -0.58 34.32 9.04
C ALA A 272 0.52 33.26 9.29
N GLY A 273 0.12 32.12 9.84
CA GLY A 273 0.89 30.89 9.85
C GLY A 273 0.75 30.24 8.48
N GLU A 274 1.88 29.82 7.93
CA GLU A 274 1.97 29.05 6.68
C GLU A 274 0.90 27.94 6.64
N PRO A 275 0.27 27.68 5.48
CA PRO A 275 -0.64 26.55 5.37
C PRO A 275 0.19 25.29 5.58
N SER A 276 0.09 24.72 6.79
CA SER A 276 0.52 23.35 7.04
C SER A 276 -0.23 22.48 6.05
N ARG A 277 0.47 22.04 5.00
CA ARG A 277 -0.04 21.13 3.98
C ARG A 277 -0.37 19.83 4.71
N ARG A 278 -1.64 19.70 5.13
CA ARG A 278 -2.17 18.49 5.76
C ARG A 278 -1.93 17.30 4.83
N GLN A 279 -1.77 16.11 5.41
CA GLN A 279 -1.77 14.84 4.69
C GLN A 279 -2.91 14.87 3.65
N ALA A 280 -2.54 14.75 2.37
CA ALA A 280 -3.50 14.78 1.28
C ALA A 280 -4.46 13.61 1.38
N ASP A 281 -5.76 13.89 1.35
CA ASP A 281 -6.80 12.88 1.20
C ASP A 281 -7.20 12.75 -0.29
N ILE A 282 -8.05 11.76 -0.59
CA ILE A 282 -8.57 11.54 -1.95
C ILE A 282 -9.28 12.77 -2.53
N VAL A 283 -9.67 13.71 -1.66
CA VAL A 283 -10.44 14.90 -1.99
C VAL A 283 -9.51 16.02 -2.47
N THR A 284 -8.31 16.11 -1.92
CA THR A 284 -7.44 17.28 -2.05
C THR A 284 -6.24 17.09 -2.95
N SER A 285 -5.89 15.85 -3.32
CA SER A 285 -4.79 15.56 -4.25
C SER A 285 -5.16 14.61 -5.37
N ASP A 286 -4.51 14.80 -6.52
CA ASP A 286 -4.47 13.80 -7.57
C ASP A 286 -3.43 12.72 -7.25
N TYR A 287 -3.61 11.54 -7.80
CA TYR A 287 -2.70 10.41 -7.66
C TYR A 287 -1.86 10.26 -8.92
N ARG A 288 -1.26 11.37 -9.35
CA ARG A 288 -0.43 11.50 -10.56
C ARG A 288 0.85 12.21 -10.17
N PHE A 289 1.98 11.54 -10.33
CA PHE A 289 3.25 11.98 -9.78
C PHE A 289 4.34 11.98 -10.84
N VAL A 290 5.21 12.98 -10.77
CA VAL A 290 6.51 13.00 -11.45
C VAL A 290 7.60 12.75 -10.43
N TYR A 291 8.44 11.77 -10.70
CA TYR A 291 9.61 11.44 -9.89
C TYR A 291 10.87 11.75 -10.69
N LEU A 292 11.83 12.42 -10.05
CA LEU A 292 13.07 12.88 -10.65
C LEU A 292 14.22 12.77 -9.64
N GLY A 293 15.24 11.98 -9.94
CA GLY A 293 16.35 11.75 -9.02
C GLY A 293 17.63 11.29 -9.71
N PRO A 294 18.81 11.72 -9.22
CA PRO A 294 20.07 11.24 -9.77
C PRO A 294 20.25 9.76 -9.44
N LYS A 295 21.22 9.11 -10.09
CA LYS A 295 21.61 7.72 -9.80
C LYS A 295 21.78 7.48 -8.29
N GLY A 296 21.23 6.36 -7.80
CA GLY A 296 21.33 5.93 -6.40
C GLY A 296 20.18 6.43 -5.52
N THR A 297 19.29 7.29 -6.04
CA THR A 297 18.00 7.55 -5.40
C THR A 297 17.14 6.29 -5.39
N TRP A 298 16.37 6.07 -4.32
CA TRP A 298 15.58 4.86 -4.15
C TRP A 298 14.30 5.10 -3.35
N THR A 299 13.34 4.19 -3.51
CA THR A 299 12.09 4.13 -2.73
C THR A 299 12.09 2.84 -1.90
N PRO A 300 11.86 2.94 -0.57
CA PRO A 300 11.90 1.80 0.35
C PRO A 300 10.79 0.80 0.12
N LEU A 301 10.89 -0.34 0.81
CA LEU A 301 9.90 -1.39 0.72
C LEU A 301 8.52 -0.88 1.14
N HIS A 302 7.57 -0.97 0.23
CA HIS A 302 6.20 -0.56 0.48
C HIS A 302 5.24 -1.28 -0.46
N ALA A 303 3.96 -1.23 -0.13
CA ALA A 303 2.90 -1.40 -1.12
C ALA A 303 2.19 -0.06 -1.29
N ASP A 304 1.60 0.14 -2.45
CA ASP A 304 0.94 1.39 -2.80
C ASP A 304 -0.18 1.79 -1.84
N VAL A 305 -0.32 3.11 -1.66
CA VAL A 305 -1.35 3.74 -0.83
C VAL A 305 -2.74 3.25 -1.24
N LEU A 306 -3.65 3.13 -0.27
CA LEU A 306 -4.99 2.59 -0.47
C LEU A 306 -5.02 1.15 -1.03
N ARG A 307 -3.88 0.43 -1.03
CA ARG A 307 -3.69 -0.81 -1.78
C ARG A 307 -4.13 -0.67 -3.23
N SER A 308 -3.94 0.52 -3.79
CA SER A 308 -4.25 0.83 -5.18
C SER A 308 -3.40 0.01 -6.15
N TYR A 309 -3.83 0.00 -7.41
CA TYR A 309 -2.92 -0.32 -8.50
C TYR A 309 -1.99 0.87 -8.72
N SER A 310 -0.81 0.60 -9.25
CA SER A 310 0.11 1.63 -9.69
C SER A 310 0.70 1.30 -11.06
N TRP A 311 0.97 2.33 -11.84
CA TRP A 311 1.78 2.21 -13.03
C TRP A 311 2.87 3.27 -13.02
N SER A 312 4.04 2.90 -13.52
CA SER A 312 5.20 3.79 -13.62
C SER A 312 5.75 3.72 -15.03
N THR A 313 5.78 4.84 -15.74
CA THR A 313 6.43 4.96 -17.05
C THR A 313 7.76 5.67 -16.89
N ASN A 314 8.84 5.02 -17.31
CA ASN A 314 10.17 5.59 -17.21
C ASN A 314 10.47 6.44 -18.45
N VAL A 315 10.74 7.73 -18.26
CA VAL A 315 10.99 8.68 -19.35
C VAL A 315 12.49 8.72 -19.68
N CYS A 316 13.34 8.81 -18.65
CA CYS A 316 14.79 8.80 -18.76
C CYS A 316 15.40 7.81 -17.75
N GLY A 317 16.63 7.39 -18.00
CA GLY A 317 17.40 6.59 -17.04
C GLY A 317 16.95 5.14 -16.96
N ARG A 318 17.21 4.49 -15.82
CA ARG A 318 16.98 3.05 -15.63
C ARG A 318 16.57 2.78 -14.19
N LYS A 319 15.52 1.98 -13.99
CA LYS A 319 15.06 1.60 -12.66
C LYS A 319 15.21 0.10 -12.45
N ARG A 320 15.63 -0.29 -11.25
CA ARG A 320 15.56 -1.66 -10.75
C ARG A 320 14.38 -1.78 -9.81
N TRP A 321 13.49 -2.72 -10.11
CA TRP A 321 12.35 -3.07 -9.30
C TRP A 321 12.56 -4.44 -8.69
N LEU A 322 12.22 -4.56 -7.42
CA LEU A 322 12.10 -5.83 -6.72
C LEU A 322 10.66 -5.92 -6.23
N LEU A 323 9.98 -7.03 -6.50
CA LEU A 323 8.56 -7.20 -6.19
C LEU A 323 8.32 -8.50 -5.45
N LEU A 324 7.48 -8.46 -4.42
CA LEU A 324 7.03 -9.63 -3.67
C LEU A 324 5.50 -9.76 -3.77
N PRO A 325 4.98 -10.94 -4.18
CA PRO A 325 3.55 -11.18 -4.24
C PRO A 325 2.85 -10.99 -2.87
N PRO A 326 1.61 -10.47 -2.86
CA PRO A 326 0.90 -10.14 -1.63
C PRO A 326 0.72 -11.33 -0.67
N GLN A 327 0.59 -12.57 -1.18
CA GLN A 327 0.48 -13.77 -0.34
C GLN A 327 1.71 -14.03 0.55
N HIS A 328 2.85 -13.43 0.24
CA HIS A 328 4.11 -13.59 0.97
C HIS A 328 4.44 -12.39 1.87
N THR A 329 3.54 -11.41 1.97
CA THR A 329 3.70 -10.19 2.80
C THR A 329 4.09 -10.48 4.25
N HIS A 330 3.55 -11.55 4.85
CA HIS A 330 3.83 -11.95 6.23
C HIS A 330 5.31 -12.25 6.51
N LEU A 331 6.10 -12.57 5.47
CA LEU A 331 7.53 -12.84 5.60
C LEU A 331 8.37 -11.58 5.82
N LEU A 332 7.79 -10.40 5.54
CA LEU A 332 8.47 -9.11 5.66
C LEU A 332 8.40 -8.52 7.06
N TYR A 333 7.57 -9.09 7.94
CA TYR A 333 7.37 -8.53 9.27
C TYR A 333 8.36 -9.08 10.30
N ASP A 334 8.61 -8.28 11.33
CA ASP A 334 9.38 -8.69 12.49
C ASP A 334 8.72 -9.87 13.21
N ARG A 335 9.45 -10.47 14.15
CA ARG A 335 8.93 -11.59 14.96
C ARG A 335 7.65 -11.29 15.77
N PHE A 336 7.22 -10.04 15.85
CA PHE A 336 6.03 -9.61 16.57
C PHE A 336 4.89 -9.18 15.63
N GLY A 337 5.11 -9.15 14.31
CA GLY A 337 4.15 -8.67 13.34
C GLY A 337 3.94 -7.16 13.35
N ARG A 338 4.86 -6.39 13.95
CA ARG A 338 4.68 -4.94 14.21
C ARG A 338 5.39 -4.05 13.22
N GLU A 339 6.62 -4.42 12.86
CA GLU A 339 7.45 -3.64 11.95
C GLU A 339 7.68 -4.41 10.66
N MET A 340 7.68 -3.72 9.53
CA MET A 340 8.05 -4.29 8.23
C MET A 340 9.53 -4.03 7.97
N ALA A 341 10.20 -4.98 7.32
CA ALA A 341 11.58 -4.84 6.90
C ALA A 341 11.73 -3.61 5.97
N PRO A 342 12.85 -2.88 6.05
CA PRO A 342 13.06 -1.69 5.22
C PRO A 342 13.33 -2.02 3.74
N ASP A 343 13.82 -3.24 3.46
CA ASP A 343 14.09 -3.79 2.14
C ASP A 343 13.93 -5.33 2.14
N PHE A 344 14.34 -5.99 1.04
CA PHE A 344 14.28 -7.45 0.91
C PHE A 344 15.51 -8.21 1.45
N GLY A 345 16.46 -7.55 2.12
CA GLY A 345 17.66 -8.20 2.67
C GLY A 345 18.61 -8.77 1.61
N LEU A 346 18.61 -8.22 0.40
CA LEU A 346 19.45 -8.68 -0.72
C LEU A 346 20.82 -7.97 -0.78
N GLY A 347 21.00 -6.88 -0.04
CA GLY A 347 22.25 -6.13 0.05
C GLY A 347 23.18 -6.67 1.14
N PRO A 348 24.51 -6.49 1.01
CA PRO A 348 25.46 -6.92 2.04
C PRO A 348 25.28 -6.21 3.38
N GLU A 349 24.75 -4.97 3.37
CA GLU A 349 24.47 -4.20 4.59
C GLU A 349 23.15 -4.64 5.25
N THR A 350 22.16 -5.09 4.45
CA THR A 350 20.82 -5.46 4.93
C THR A 350 20.66 -6.96 5.22
N ALA A 351 21.57 -7.80 4.76
CA ALA A 351 21.67 -9.22 5.13
C ALA A 351 22.47 -9.46 6.42
N CYS A 352 22.63 -8.45 7.28
CA CYS A 352 23.42 -8.59 8.51
C CYS A 352 22.67 -9.37 9.59
N ALA A 353 23.41 -9.98 10.51
CA ALA A 353 22.86 -10.88 11.53
C ALA A 353 21.77 -10.22 12.41
N ASP A 354 21.92 -8.93 12.70
CA ASP A 354 20.97 -8.18 13.53
C ASP A 354 19.62 -7.99 12.79
N VAL A 355 19.65 -7.66 11.50
CA VAL A 355 18.44 -7.54 10.66
C VAL A 355 17.75 -8.89 10.54
N LEU A 356 18.50 -9.96 10.28
CA LEU A 356 17.94 -11.31 10.19
C LEU A 356 17.38 -11.81 11.52
N GLN A 357 17.91 -11.35 12.65
CA GLN A 357 17.36 -11.63 13.96
C GLN A 357 16.02 -10.91 14.20
N GLN A 358 15.90 -9.66 13.72
CA GLN A 358 14.66 -8.88 13.82
C GLN A 358 13.58 -9.41 12.86
N PHE A 359 13.98 -9.76 11.63
CA PHE A 359 13.13 -10.22 10.53
C PHE A 359 13.49 -11.67 10.15
N PRO A 360 13.10 -12.67 10.95
CA PRO A 360 13.57 -14.06 10.80
C PRO A 360 13.13 -14.72 9.49
N ASN A 361 12.12 -14.19 8.81
CA ASN A 361 11.58 -14.73 7.57
C ASN A 361 12.10 -14.01 6.32
N LEU A 362 12.98 -13.01 6.47
CA LEU A 362 13.43 -12.17 5.37
C LEU A 362 14.23 -12.95 4.31
N GLU A 363 15.03 -13.93 4.72
CA GLU A 363 15.73 -14.82 3.77
C GLU A 363 14.76 -15.61 2.91
N ARG A 364 13.61 -16.02 3.47
CA ARG A 364 12.57 -16.72 2.71
C ARG A 364 11.86 -15.78 1.75
N ALA A 365 11.58 -14.53 2.17
CA ALA A 365 11.03 -13.51 1.29
C ALA A 365 11.96 -13.26 0.09
N ALA A 366 13.26 -13.11 0.34
CA ALA A 366 14.29 -12.86 -0.68
C ALA A 366 14.32 -13.91 -1.81
N GLN A 367 13.99 -15.18 -1.50
CA GLN A 367 13.91 -16.26 -2.49
C GLN A 367 12.67 -16.19 -3.40
N LEU A 368 11.67 -15.40 -3.02
CA LEU A 368 10.39 -15.25 -3.72
C LEU A 368 10.26 -13.91 -4.45
N VAL A 369 11.28 -13.06 -4.36
CA VAL A 369 11.34 -11.75 -5.01
C VAL A 369 11.48 -11.91 -6.52
N ILE A 370 10.68 -11.14 -7.26
CA ILE A 370 10.75 -10.99 -8.71
C ILE A 370 11.51 -9.70 -9.02
N GLU A 371 12.45 -9.75 -9.96
CA GLU A 371 13.22 -8.60 -10.40
C GLU A 371 12.76 -8.10 -11.77
N CYS A 372 12.85 -6.78 -11.97
CA CYS A 372 12.64 -6.14 -13.25
C CYS A 372 13.62 -4.97 -13.43
N ILE A 373 14.25 -4.89 -14.59
CA ILE A 373 14.95 -3.68 -15.04
C ILE A 373 14.05 -2.95 -16.02
N GLN A 374 13.69 -1.72 -15.68
CA GLN A 374 12.85 -0.85 -16.50
C GLN A 374 13.73 0.14 -17.27
N GLU A 375 13.62 0.12 -18.60
CA GLU A 375 14.36 0.99 -19.51
C GLU A 375 13.50 2.21 -19.92
N PRO A 376 14.07 3.24 -20.58
CA PRO A 376 13.29 4.38 -21.09
C PRO A 376 12.17 3.94 -22.05
N GLY A 377 10.97 4.52 -21.88
CA GLY A 377 9.77 4.22 -22.67
C GLY A 377 8.94 3.02 -22.16
N ASP A 378 9.48 2.24 -21.23
CA ASP A 378 8.77 1.11 -20.62
C ASP A 378 7.81 1.57 -19.51
N THR A 379 6.66 0.92 -19.40
CA THR A 379 5.68 1.10 -18.33
C THR A 379 5.51 -0.18 -17.52
N ILE A 380 5.78 -0.14 -16.23
CA ILE A 380 5.48 -1.26 -15.31
C ILE A 380 4.08 -1.09 -14.71
N PHE A 381 3.32 -2.17 -14.66
CA PHE A 381 2.09 -2.29 -13.88
C PHE A 381 2.38 -3.03 -12.56
N VAL A 382 2.05 -2.39 -11.44
CA VAL A 382 2.16 -2.92 -10.09
C VAL A 382 0.75 -3.15 -9.52
N PRO A 383 0.35 -4.41 -9.29
CA PRO A 383 -0.98 -4.71 -8.79
C PRO A 383 -1.13 -4.46 -7.28
N SER A 384 -2.36 -4.51 -6.81
CA SER A 384 -2.73 -4.24 -5.42
C SER A 384 -2.02 -5.20 -4.46
N GLY A 385 -1.42 -4.63 -3.42
CA GLY A 385 -0.77 -5.38 -2.33
C GLY A 385 0.61 -5.94 -2.64
N TRP A 386 1.14 -5.74 -3.85
CA TRP A 386 2.51 -6.14 -4.19
C TRP A 386 3.51 -5.22 -3.48
N HIS A 387 4.29 -5.79 -2.54
CA HIS A 387 5.35 -5.05 -1.88
C HIS A 387 6.53 -4.93 -2.83
N HIS A 388 7.14 -3.76 -2.90
CA HIS A 388 8.21 -3.51 -3.84
C HIS A 388 9.20 -2.44 -3.36
N THR A 389 10.43 -2.51 -3.89
CA THR A 389 11.45 -1.47 -3.81
C THR A 389 11.80 -0.99 -5.20
N VAL A 390 12.26 0.26 -5.31
CA VAL A 390 12.68 0.86 -6.58
C VAL A 390 14.01 1.57 -6.40
N GLU A 391 15.00 1.25 -7.22
CA GLU A 391 16.31 1.91 -7.24
C GLU A 391 16.57 2.54 -8.61
N ASN A 392 16.95 3.82 -8.65
CA ASN A 392 17.37 4.50 -9.87
C ASN A 392 18.84 4.15 -10.16
N LEU A 393 19.07 3.30 -11.17
CA LEU A 393 20.41 2.83 -11.60
C LEU A 393 21.17 3.88 -12.42
N ALA A 394 20.47 4.90 -12.90
CA ALA A 394 20.98 6.06 -13.62
C ALA A 394 20.19 7.31 -13.20
N ASP A 395 20.60 8.48 -13.69
CA ASP A 395 19.81 9.71 -13.60
C ASP A 395 18.45 9.47 -14.27
N THR A 396 17.38 9.56 -13.48
CA THR A 396 16.09 8.96 -13.84
C THR A 396 14.94 9.93 -13.65
N LEU A 397 14.00 9.87 -14.58
CA LEU A 397 12.74 10.58 -14.54
C LEU A 397 11.60 9.63 -14.90
N SER A 398 10.53 9.61 -14.11
CA SER A 398 9.33 8.81 -14.39
C SER A 398 8.02 9.56 -14.11
N ILE A 399 6.96 9.12 -14.78
CA ILE A 399 5.57 9.52 -14.51
C ILE A 399 4.83 8.32 -13.94
N ASN A 400 4.12 8.54 -12.84
CA ASN A 400 3.56 7.50 -11.99
C ASN A 400 2.10 7.83 -11.68
N HIS A 401 1.23 6.83 -11.67
CA HIS A 401 -0.13 6.98 -11.16
C HIS A 401 -0.48 5.88 -10.20
N ASN A 402 -1.31 6.21 -9.22
CA ASN A 402 -2.06 5.24 -8.46
C ASN A 402 -3.53 5.30 -8.87
N TRP A 403 -4.20 4.14 -8.93
CA TRP A 403 -5.64 4.10 -9.23
C TRP A 403 -6.40 2.95 -8.57
N LEU A 404 -7.69 3.20 -8.38
CA LEU A 404 -8.67 2.21 -7.97
C LEU A 404 -9.70 2.03 -9.09
N ASN A 405 -10.28 0.83 -9.20
CA ASN A 405 -11.39 0.53 -10.07
C ASN A 405 -12.21 -0.67 -9.56
N GLY A 406 -13.16 -1.16 -10.35
CA GLY A 406 -14.02 -2.27 -9.96
C GLY A 406 -13.26 -3.58 -9.64
N TYR A 407 -12.05 -3.75 -10.18
CA TYR A 407 -11.24 -4.94 -9.93
C TYR A 407 -10.53 -4.92 -8.58
N ASN A 408 -10.09 -3.76 -8.10
CA ASN A 408 -9.30 -3.67 -6.86
C ASN A 408 -9.92 -2.85 -5.72
N ILE A 409 -11.08 -2.21 -5.90
CA ILE A 409 -11.71 -1.41 -4.83
C ILE A 409 -11.92 -2.18 -3.52
N HIS A 410 -12.06 -3.50 -3.59
CA HIS A 410 -12.16 -4.38 -2.43
C HIS A 410 -10.89 -4.38 -1.57
N TRP A 411 -9.69 -4.25 -2.15
CA TRP A 411 -8.43 -4.12 -1.40
C TRP A 411 -8.38 -2.83 -0.58
N GLY A 412 -8.82 -1.71 -1.18
CA GLY A 412 -8.91 -0.44 -0.48
C GLY A 412 -9.95 -0.46 0.64
N TRP A 413 -11.08 -1.14 0.42
CA TRP A 413 -12.09 -1.34 1.46
C TRP A 413 -11.57 -2.20 2.62
N GLU A 414 -10.93 -3.35 2.33
CA GLU A 414 -10.35 -4.22 3.35
C GLU A 414 -9.25 -3.51 4.16
N LEU A 415 -8.41 -2.70 3.49
CA LEU A 415 -7.44 -1.84 4.16
C LEU A 415 -8.16 -0.92 5.15
N LEU A 416 -9.17 -0.17 4.70
CA LEU A 416 -9.86 0.81 5.52
C LEU A 416 -10.54 0.18 6.75
N GLN A 417 -11.09 -1.03 6.60
CA GLN A 417 -11.66 -1.78 7.72
C GLN A 417 -10.61 -2.18 8.76
N ARG A 418 -9.45 -2.68 8.31
CA ARG A 418 -8.34 -3.07 9.20
C ARG A 418 -7.81 -1.84 9.95
N GLU A 419 -7.54 -0.77 9.22
CA GLU A 419 -6.95 0.46 9.76
C GLU A 419 -7.91 1.16 10.71
N TYR A 420 -9.23 1.05 10.50
CA TYR A 420 -10.23 1.49 11.46
C TYR A 420 -10.14 0.70 12.77
N GLN A 421 -9.99 -0.62 12.69
CA GLN A 421 -9.84 -1.47 13.88
C GLN A 421 -8.56 -1.13 14.64
N GLU A 422 -7.44 -1.01 13.94
CA GLU A 422 -6.15 -0.62 14.54
C GLU A 422 -6.23 0.77 15.17
N ALA A 423 -6.85 1.74 14.50
CA ALA A 423 -7.06 3.09 15.04
C ALA A 423 -7.95 3.09 16.28
N ALA A 424 -8.99 2.26 16.34
CA ALA A 424 -9.87 2.11 17.50
C ALA A 424 -9.15 1.44 18.67
N GLU A 425 -8.42 0.35 18.42
CA GLU A 425 -7.64 -0.37 19.43
C GLU A 425 -6.54 0.52 20.03
N ALA A 426 -5.89 1.35 19.21
CA ALA A 426 -4.82 2.24 19.64
C ALA A 426 -5.27 3.33 20.64
N ILE A 427 -6.55 3.68 20.66
CA ILE A 427 -7.12 4.69 21.57
C ILE A 427 -8.18 4.11 22.51
N GLU A 428 -8.28 2.79 22.63
CA GLU A 428 -9.33 2.10 23.38
C GLU A 428 -9.35 2.50 24.87
N ASP A 429 -8.18 2.83 25.42
CA ASP A 429 -8.01 3.35 26.78
C ASP A 429 -8.71 4.70 27.01
N CYS A 430 -8.96 5.46 25.93
CA CYS A 430 -9.71 6.71 25.96
C CYS A 430 -11.23 6.50 25.96
N ARG A 431 -11.73 5.29 25.63
CA ARG A 431 -13.17 5.01 25.53
C ARG A 431 -13.99 5.40 26.77
N PRO A 432 -13.53 5.17 28.02
CA PRO A 432 -14.28 5.57 29.21
C PRO A 432 -14.34 7.09 29.45
N MET A 433 -13.50 7.87 28.77
CA MET A 433 -13.39 9.33 28.91
C MET A 433 -14.14 10.10 27.83
N CYS A 434 -14.68 9.42 26.82
CA CYS A 434 -15.31 10.04 25.65
C CYS A 434 -16.77 9.61 25.54
N GLU A 435 -17.61 10.51 25.04
CA GLU A 435 -18.91 10.08 24.52
C GLU A 435 -18.70 9.19 23.28
N PRO A 436 -19.60 8.23 22.99
CA PRO A 436 -19.35 7.28 21.90
C PRO A 436 -19.20 7.94 20.51
N ALA A 437 -19.89 9.05 20.25
CA ALA A 437 -19.70 9.84 19.02
C ALA A 437 -18.32 10.51 18.96
N GLU A 438 -17.82 10.98 20.10
CA GLU A 438 -16.50 11.61 20.20
C GLU A 438 -15.39 10.59 19.96
N PHE A 439 -15.52 9.41 20.58
CA PHE A 439 -14.62 8.28 20.35
C PHE A 439 -14.57 7.91 18.86
N GLU A 440 -15.74 7.72 18.23
CA GLU A 440 -15.81 7.43 16.80
C GLU A 440 -15.16 8.54 15.96
N GLY A 441 -15.39 9.81 16.30
CA GLY A 441 -14.76 10.94 15.64
C GLY A 441 -13.23 10.92 15.75
N LEU A 442 -12.68 10.48 16.89
CA LEU A 442 -11.24 10.27 17.06
C LEU A 442 -10.72 9.12 16.19
N VAL A 443 -11.43 7.99 16.14
CA VAL A 443 -11.08 6.86 15.29
C VAL A 443 -11.06 7.27 13.82
N GLN A 444 -12.09 7.97 13.33
CA GLN A 444 -12.16 8.43 11.94
C GLN A 444 -11.05 9.44 11.61
N ARG A 445 -10.67 10.32 12.55
CA ARG A 445 -9.51 11.23 12.37
C ARG A 445 -8.19 10.48 12.28
N ASN A 446 -7.98 9.49 13.14
CA ASN A 446 -6.78 8.64 13.10
C ASN A 446 -6.74 7.81 11.81
N LEU A 447 -7.88 7.27 11.39
CA LEU A 447 -8.03 6.55 10.13
C LEU A 447 -7.65 7.44 8.93
N ALA A 448 -8.19 8.67 8.88
CA ALA A 448 -7.83 9.64 7.85
C ALA A 448 -6.34 10.00 7.88
N ALA A 449 -5.74 10.16 9.06
CA ALA A 449 -4.32 10.47 9.19
C ALA A 449 -3.43 9.31 8.70
N ASN A 450 -3.81 8.06 8.99
CA ASN A 450 -3.03 6.87 8.63
C ASN A 450 -3.18 6.50 7.15
N CYS A 451 -4.42 6.55 6.62
CA CYS A 451 -4.76 6.03 5.29
C CYS A 451 -4.95 7.12 4.23
N GLY A 452 -5.07 8.39 4.63
CA GLY A 452 -5.55 9.48 3.76
C GLY A 452 -7.05 9.41 3.47
N LEU A 453 -7.81 8.57 4.17
CA LEU A 453 -9.25 8.37 3.98
C LEU A 453 -9.92 8.01 5.30
N ASP A 454 -11.08 8.61 5.59
CA ASP A 454 -12.04 8.10 6.56
C ASP A 454 -13.23 7.44 5.83
N TYR A 455 -14.17 6.85 6.59
CA TYR A 455 -15.36 6.23 5.99
C TYR A 455 -16.22 7.22 5.21
N ARG A 456 -16.27 8.49 5.64
CA ARG A 456 -17.01 9.54 4.95
C ARG A 456 -16.41 9.84 3.58
N SER A 457 -15.12 10.10 3.53
CA SER A 457 -14.39 10.41 2.30
C SER A 457 -14.44 9.23 1.33
N MET A 458 -14.34 8.00 1.82
CA MET A 458 -14.45 6.79 0.99
C MET A 458 -15.83 6.65 0.35
N ALA A 459 -16.93 6.85 1.08
CA ALA A 459 -18.25 6.73 0.47
C ALA A 459 -18.61 7.94 -0.43
N ASP A 460 -18.01 9.12 -0.22
CA ASP A 460 -18.20 10.27 -1.11
C ASP A 460 -17.52 9.97 -2.45
N PHE A 461 -16.33 9.36 -2.39
CA PHE A 461 -15.58 8.87 -3.53
C PHE A 461 -16.37 7.78 -4.29
N VAL A 462 -16.66 6.66 -3.63
CA VAL A 462 -17.33 5.51 -4.26
C VAL A 462 -18.75 5.88 -4.68
N GLY A 463 -19.43 6.76 -3.95
CA GLY A 463 -20.77 7.26 -4.27
C GLY A 463 -20.81 8.06 -5.58
N ALA A 464 -19.85 8.97 -5.80
CA ALA A 464 -19.74 9.71 -7.05
C ALA A 464 -19.49 8.78 -8.25
N ILE A 465 -18.59 7.81 -8.07
CA ILE A 465 -18.30 6.75 -9.06
C ILE A 465 -19.54 5.92 -9.37
N ALA A 466 -20.31 5.50 -8.35
CA ALA A 466 -21.55 4.73 -8.52
C ALA A 466 -22.63 5.53 -9.26
N GLN A 467 -22.82 6.81 -8.92
CA GLN A 467 -23.74 7.70 -9.62
C GLN A 467 -23.37 7.86 -11.10
N ARG A 468 -22.07 8.02 -11.38
CA ARG A 468 -21.54 8.09 -12.74
C ARG A 468 -21.78 6.80 -13.52
N GLU A 469 -21.60 5.61 -12.92
CA GLU A 469 -21.91 4.33 -13.59
C GLU A 469 -23.40 4.19 -13.88
N LEU A 470 -24.24 4.51 -12.90
CA LEU A 470 -25.70 4.44 -13.05
C LEU A 470 -26.18 5.38 -14.17
N ALA A 471 -25.61 6.58 -14.26
CA ALA A 471 -25.90 7.51 -15.34
C ALA A 471 -25.48 6.96 -16.70
N ALA A 472 -24.34 6.26 -16.79
CA ALA A 472 -23.88 5.62 -18.03
C ALA A 472 -24.82 4.48 -18.47
N ILE A 473 -25.25 3.62 -17.55
CA ILE A 473 -26.17 2.50 -17.82
C ILE A 473 -27.54 2.99 -18.31
N ARG A 474 -28.04 4.10 -17.75
CA ARG A 474 -29.36 4.66 -18.11
C ARG A 474 -29.39 5.34 -19.48
N ARG A 475 -28.23 5.63 -20.10
CA ARG A 475 -28.20 6.23 -21.43
C ARG A 475 -28.65 5.22 -22.48
N PRO A 476 -29.68 5.51 -23.29
CA PRO A 476 -30.11 4.60 -24.34
C PRO A 476 -29.05 4.46 -25.44
N GLY A 477 -28.91 3.25 -25.99
CA GLY A 477 -28.11 3.00 -27.20
C GLY A 477 -26.62 2.66 -27.00
N GLY A 478 -26.18 2.37 -25.77
CA GLY A 478 -24.81 1.91 -25.51
C GLY A 478 -24.52 0.48 -26.01
N PRO A 479 -23.32 0.17 -26.52
CA PRO A 479 -22.89 -1.20 -26.83
C PRO A 479 -22.96 -2.11 -25.59
N LEU A 480 -23.46 -3.34 -25.76
CA LEU A 480 -23.63 -4.30 -24.66
C LEU A 480 -22.35 -4.52 -23.82
N PRO A 481 -21.14 -4.67 -24.40
CA PRO A 481 -19.92 -4.84 -23.61
C PRO A 481 -19.63 -3.65 -22.68
N GLN A 482 -19.90 -2.42 -23.13
CA GLN A 482 -19.72 -1.21 -22.31
C GLN A 482 -20.73 -1.17 -21.17
N LEU A 483 -22.00 -1.51 -21.45
CA LEU A 483 -23.04 -1.60 -20.43
C LEU A 483 -22.70 -2.65 -19.35
N LEU A 484 -22.13 -3.79 -19.75
CA LEU A 484 -21.68 -4.83 -18.82
C LEU A 484 -20.52 -4.37 -17.96
N ALA A 485 -19.56 -3.62 -18.51
CA ALA A 485 -18.46 -3.03 -17.74
C ALA A 485 -18.98 -2.02 -16.70
N HIS A 486 -19.89 -1.12 -17.10
CA HIS A 486 -20.53 -0.18 -16.18
C HIS A 486 -21.33 -0.91 -15.08
N ALA A 487 -22.05 -1.98 -15.42
CA ALA A 487 -22.79 -2.79 -14.45
C ALA A 487 -21.86 -3.50 -13.46
N PHE A 488 -20.74 -4.06 -13.93
CA PHE A 488 -19.69 -4.63 -13.07
C PHE A 488 -19.14 -3.58 -12.09
N ASN A 489 -18.76 -2.42 -12.59
CA ASN A 489 -18.23 -1.33 -11.76
C ASN A 489 -19.26 -0.84 -10.73
N LEU A 490 -20.53 -0.69 -11.12
CA LEU A 490 -21.62 -0.32 -10.22
C LEU A 490 -21.84 -1.38 -9.13
N GLN A 491 -21.80 -2.67 -9.48
CA GLN A 491 -21.92 -3.76 -8.51
C GLN A 491 -20.78 -3.70 -7.47
N ARG A 492 -19.55 -3.44 -7.92
CA ARG A 492 -18.37 -3.35 -7.06
C ARG A 492 -18.41 -2.13 -6.14
N ALA A 493 -18.83 -0.98 -6.67
CA ALA A 493 -19.06 0.22 -5.88
C ALA A 493 -20.18 0.01 -4.84
N GLY A 494 -21.29 -0.61 -5.24
CA GLY A 494 -22.43 -0.91 -4.36
C GLY A 494 -22.06 -1.84 -3.19
N PHE A 495 -21.20 -2.83 -3.42
CA PHE A 495 -20.67 -3.69 -2.35
C PHE A 495 -19.94 -2.89 -1.27
N VAL A 496 -19.07 -1.97 -1.67
CA VAL A 496 -18.31 -1.13 -0.74
C VAL A 496 -19.20 -0.13 -0.02
N LEU A 497 -20.13 0.53 -0.74
CA LEU A 497 -21.10 1.45 -0.13
C LEU A 497 -21.98 0.77 0.91
N LYS A 498 -22.42 -0.46 0.66
CA LYS A 498 -23.16 -1.26 1.64
C LYS A 498 -22.31 -1.51 2.89
N GLY A 499 -21.05 -1.94 2.72
CA GLY A 499 -20.14 -2.17 3.83
C GLY A 499 -19.89 -0.90 4.67
N LEU A 500 -19.71 0.24 4.01
CA LEU A 500 -19.57 1.55 4.66
C LEU A 500 -20.83 1.94 5.43
N ALA A 501 -22.02 1.78 4.84
CA ALA A 501 -23.29 2.07 5.51
C ALA A 501 -23.48 1.22 6.77
N GLU A 502 -23.19 -0.09 6.69
CA GLU A 502 -23.24 -0.99 7.83
C GLU A 502 -22.21 -0.63 8.91
N ALA A 503 -20.99 -0.25 8.53
CA ALA A 503 -19.94 0.16 9.45
C ALA A 503 -20.34 1.45 10.19
N MET A 504 -20.75 2.48 9.46
CA MET A 504 -21.19 3.76 10.05
C MET A 504 -22.44 3.61 10.92
N ALA A 505 -23.39 2.74 10.55
CA ALA A 505 -24.57 2.47 11.37
C ALA A 505 -24.22 1.80 12.70
N ARG A 506 -23.25 0.87 12.71
CA ARG A 506 -22.73 0.29 13.97
C ARG A 506 -22.10 1.36 14.86
N SER A 507 -21.35 2.30 14.28
CA SER A 507 -20.80 3.45 15.00
C SER A 507 -21.88 4.38 15.57
N GLN A 508 -23.00 4.56 14.87
CA GLN A 508 -24.13 5.40 15.31
C GLN A 508 -24.97 4.77 16.42
N CYS A 509 -25.17 3.45 16.40
CA CYS A 509 -25.86 2.76 17.49
C CYS A 509 -25.12 2.89 18.84
N ALA A 510 -23.83 3.19 18.82
CA ALA A 510 -23.07 3.51 20.03
C ALA A 510 -23.36 4.93 20.55
N SER A 511 -23.72 5.90 19.69
CA SER A 511 -23.72 7.33 20.02
C SER A 511 -25.07 8.00 20.22
N GLY A 512 -26.20 7.29 20.06
CA GLY A 512 -27.53 7.80 20.41
C GLY A 512 -28.02 9.03 19.62
N GLY A 513 -27.28 9.49 18.62
CA GLY A 513 -27.61 10.67 17.80
C GLY A 513 -27.53 10.35 16.31
N ALA A 514 -28.57 10.73 15.57
CA ALA A 514 -28.58 10.63 14.11
C ALA A 514 -27.67 11.70 13.51
N ILE A 515 -26.57 11.29 12.85
CA ILE A 515 -25.83 12.20 11.96
C ILE A 515 -26.63 12.28 10.66
N GLU A 516 -27.13 13.47 10.31
CA GLU A 516 -27.75 13.70 9.01
C GLU A 516 -26.73 13.50 7.88
N PHE A 517 -27.01 12.51 7.05
CA PHE A 517 -26.18 12.08 5.93
C PHE A 517 -26.40 12.99 4.71
N GLY A 518 -25.74 14.14 4.67
CA GLY A 518 -25.71 15.06 3.52
C GLY A 518 -24.72 14.68 2.41
N TRP A 519 -24.85 13.50 1.79
CA TRP A 519 -23.95 12.98 0.73
C TRP A 519 -24.29 13.48 -0.66
N ILE A 520 -25.12 14.52 -0.75
CA ILE A 520 -25.44 15.18 -2.01
C ILE A 520 -25.45 16.67 -1.71
N PRO A 521 -24.53 17.46 -2.31
CA PRO A 521 -24.67 18.90 -2.32
C PRO A 521 -26.02 19.25 -2.96
N GLY A 522 -27.01 19.61 -2.13
CA GLY A 522 -28.37 19.92 -2.54
C GLY A 522 -29.38 18.76 -2.58
N GLY A 523 -29.05 17.55 -2.08
CA GLY A 523 -29.99 16.42 -2.03
C GLY A 523 -30.61 16.20 -0.65
N SER A 524 -31.90 15.91 -0.63
CA SER A 524 -32.66 15.66 0.61
C SER A 524 -32.36 14.27 1.20
N SER A 525 -32.79 14.02 2.44
CA SER A 525 -32.68 12.71 3.12
C SER A 525 -33.32 11.54 2.34
N ASP A 526 -34.19 11.82 1.37
CA ASP A 526 -34.78 10.82 0.47
C ASP A 526 -33.78 10.29 -0.58
N ASP A 527 -32.75 11.04 -0.93
CA ASP A 527 -31.79 10.61 -1.95
C ASP A 527 -30.76 9.61 -1.39
N SER A 528 -30.38 9.74 -0.12
CA SER A 528 -29.60 8.72 0.61
C SER A 528 -30.38 7.41 0.79
N ARG A 529 -31.71 7.50 1.00
CA ARG A 529 -32.60 6.32 0.96
C ARG A 529 -32.70 5.72 -0.45
N ARG A 530 -32.72 6.54 -1.50
CA ARG A 530 -32.69 6.05 -2.89
C ARG A 530 -31.39 5.34 -3.23
N ALA A 531 -30.24 5.82 -2.74
CA ALA A 531 -28.97 5.13 -2.90
C ALA A 531 -29.01 3.74 -2.24
N MET A 532 -29.55 3.65 -1.02
CA MET A 532 -29.80 2.38 -0.32
C MET A 532 -30.79 1.47 -1.07
N GLN A 533 -31.86 2.03 -1.67
CA GLN A 533 -32.81 1.30 -2.52
C GLN A 533 -32.26 0.89 -3.90
N LEU A 534 -31.19 1.53 -4.37
CA LEU A 534 -30.49 1.19 -5.62
C LEU A 534 -29.45 0.08 -5.42
N VAL A 535 -28.96 -0.09 -4.20
CA VAL A 535 -28.03 -1.17 -3.79
C VAL A 535 -28.77 -2.47 -3.48
N GLN A 536 -30.01 -2.38 -3.01
CA GLN A 536 -30.95 -3.51 -2.87
C GLN A 536 -31.55 -3.88 -4.22
#